data_AF-A0A950TL58-F1
#
_entry.id   AF-A0A950TL58-F1
#
_cell.length_a   1.000
_cell.length_b   1.000
_cell.length_c   1.000
_cell.angle_alpha   90.00
_cell.angle_beta   90.00
_cell.angle_gamma   90.00
#
_symmetry.space_group_name_H-M   'P 1'
#
loop_
_entity.id
_entity.type
_entity.pdbx_description
1 polymer ?
#
loop_
_entity_poly.entity_id
_entity_poly.type
_entity_poly.pdbx_seq_one_letter_code
_entity_poly.pdbx_strand_id
1 'polypeptide(L)'
;SAFELFRSRLRSAIDELLDAQTLGGSECPEWNRLMMEAEASYSEDRKTVDHFFEAGFRIDPTYYQLTETRAFYLQPKWGGRPGEFEQFIAHTCDRVEGDEGKILYFEVVSGMQPDLRGDILRTGLSWQRTKEGYALLKEHYGTDRFRRNMFFYLSSYGNDVPTMTAASDDVGDEWDHEVWIRRDTFDMMKKAVAMMKESKARTGQEPGGFSRN
;
A
#
# COMPACT_ATOMS: atom_id res chain seq x y z
N SER A 1 -29.82 -9.54 -16.29
CA SER A 1 -29.62 -9.24 -14.85
C SER A 1 -28.57 -8.15 -14.69
N ALA A 2 -28.44 -7.53 -13.51
CA ALA A 2 -27.37 -6.57 -13.25
C ALA A 2 -25.96 -7.19 -13.44
N PHE A 3 -25.82 -8.47 -13.09
CA PHE A 3 -24.58 -9.21 -13.25
C PHE A 3 -24.21 -9.47 -14.72
N GLU A 4 -25.17 -9.81 -15.57
CA GLU A 4 -24.94 -9.95 -17.02
C GLU A 4 -24.50 -8.63 -17.65
N LEU A 5 -25.13 -7.51 -17.27
CA LEU A 5 -24.74 -6.19 -17.74
C LEU A 5 -23.31 -5.85 -17.29
N PHE A 6 -22.97 -6.12 -16.03
CA PHE A 6 -21.61 -5.94 -15.50
C PHE A 6 -20.58 -6.74 -16.31
N ARG A 7 -20.81 -8.04 -16.54
CA ARG A 7 -19.92 -8.89 -17.34
C ARG A 7 -19.77 -8.39 -18.78
N SER A 8 -20.85 -7.93 -19.41
CA SER A 8 -20.81 -7.36 -20.76
C SER A 8 -19.97 -6.09 -20.82
N ARG A 9 -20.04 -5.23 -19.79
CA ARG A 9 -19.22 -4.01 -19.71
C ARG A 9 -17.74 -4.31 -19.47
N LEU A 10 -17.43 -5.27 -18.60
CA LEU A 10 -16.05 -5.75 -18.43
C LEU A 10 -15.48 -6.31 -19.73
N ARG A 11 -16.27 -7.12 -20.46
CA ARG A 11 -15.82 -7.65 -21.75
C ARG A 11 -15.52 -6.54 -22.75
N SER A 12 -16.41 -5.54 -22.84
CA SER A 12 -16.18 -4.37 -23.71
C SER A 12 -14.92 -3.61 -23.31
N ALA A 13 -14.62 -3.45 -22.03
CA ALA A 13 -13.38 -2.79 -21.57
C ALA A 13 -12.13 -3.59 -21.96
N ILE A 14 -12.17 -4.93 -21.85
CA ILE A 14 -11.08 -5.80 -22.30
C ILE A 14 -10.88 -5.68 -23.81
N ASP A 15 -11.96 -5.67 -24.59
CA ASP A 15 -11.87 -5.54 -26.05
C ASP A 15 -11.23 -4.18 -26.45
N GLU A 16 -11.61 -3.07 -25.80
CA GLU A 16 -11.01 -1.75 -26.04
C GLU A 16 -9.52 -1.69 -25.64
N LEU A 17 -9.14 -2.35 -24.53
CA LEU A 17 -7.73 -2.44 -24.12
C LEU A 17 -6.92 -3.29 -25.12
N LEU A 18 -7.49 -4.36 -25.66
CA LEU A 18 -6.85 -5.16 -26.72
C LEU A 18 -6.66 -4.35 -28.00
N ASP A 19 -7.62 -3.52 -28.37
CA ASP A 19 -7.46 -2.61 -29.52
C ASP A 19 -6.32 -1.59 -29.27
N ALA A 20 -6.25 -1.03 -28.06
CA ALA A 20 -5.16 -0.13 -27.65
C ALA A 20 -3.77 -0.80 -27.64
N GLN A 21 -3.70 -2.13 -27.53
CA GLN A 21 -2.44 -2.87 -27.65
C GLN A 21 -1.74 -2.59 -28.98
N THR A 22 -2.52 -2.46 -30.06
CA THR A 22 -2.00 -2.20 -31.42
C THR A 22 -1.29 -0.84 -31.56
N LEU A 23 -1.53 0.07 -30.60
CA LEU A 23 -0.92 1.39 -30.52
C LEU A 23 0.34 1.40 -29.61
N GLY A 24 0.86 0.23 -29.23
CA GLY A 24 1.98 0.10 -28.30
C GLY A 24 1.56 -0.07 -26.83
N GLY A 25 0.27 -0.28 -26.55
CA GLY A 25 -0.25 -0.41 -25.18
C GLY A 25 0.50 -1.45 -24.33
N SER A 26 0.91 -2.58 -24.91
CA SER A 26 1.63 -3.63 -24.17
C SER A 26 3.00 -3.21 -23.63
N GLU A 27 3.57 -2.11 -24.11
CA GLU A 27 4.83 -1.53 -23.62
C GLU A 27 4.63 -0.52 -22.47
N CYS A 28 3.38 -0.34 -22.01
CA CYS A 28 3.03 0.53 -20.90
C CYS A 28 2.69 -0.29 -19.64
N PRO A 29 3.30 -0.02 -18.47
CA PRO A 29 2.97 -0.73 -17.25
C PRO A 29 1.52 -0.46 -16.80
N GLU A 30 0.99 0.72 -17.07
CA GLU A 30 -0.42 1.07 -16.75
C GLU A 30 -1.42 0.28 -17.60
N TRP A 31 -1.14 0.07 -18.89
CA TRP A 31 -2.00 -0.78 -19.73
C TRP A 31 -2.03 -2.22 -19.20
N ASN A 32 -0.87 -2.74 -18.79
CA ASN A 32 -0.77 -4.07 -18.19
C ASN A 32 -1.53 -4.14 -16.86
N ARG A 33 -1.47 -3.07 -16.03
CA ARG A 33 -2.26 -2.97 -14.79
C ARG A 33 -3.77 -3.01 -15.08
N LEU A 34 -4.24 -2.25 -16.07
CA LEU A 34 -5.64 -2.20 -16.46
C LEU A 34 -6.14 -3.54 -17.03
N MET A 35 -5.34 -4.21 -17.87
CA MET A 35 -5.66 -5.56 -18.37
C MET A 35 -5.74 -6.57 -17.23
N MET A 36 -4.77 -6.54 -16.32
CA MET A 36 -4.75 -7.40 -15.13
C MET A 36 -6.00 -7.20 -14.27
N GLU A 37 -6.39 -5.95 -14.00
CA GLU A 37 -7.58 -5.60 -13.21
C GLU A 37 -8.88 -6.07 -13.88
N ALA A 38 -8.99 -5.85 -15.20
CA ALA A 38 -10.16 -6.26 -15.97
C ALA A 38 -10.31 -7.79 -16.02
N GLU A 39 -9.21 -8.52 -16.24
CA GLU A 39 -9.21 -9.98 -16.27
C GLU A 39 -9.46 -10.61 -14.90
N ALA A 40 -8.88 -10.05 -13.84
CA ALA A 40 -9.14 -10.48 -12.47
C ALA A 40 -10.63 -10.36 -12.12
N SER A 41 -11.31 -9.35 -12.66
CA SER A 41 -12.74 -9.12 -12.44
C SER A 41 -13.66 -9.92 -13.38
N TYR A 42 -13.17 -10.31 -14.56
CA TYR A 42 -13.99 -10.96 -15.60
C TYR A 42 -13.90 -12.49 -15.59
N SER A 43 -12.68 -13.03 -15.58
CA SER A 43 -12.41 -14.45 -15.79
C SER A 43 -11.92 -15.15 -14.52
N GLU A 44 -11.30 -14.41 -13.59
CA GLU A 44 -10.60 -14.94 -12.42
C GLU A 44 -9.48 -15.95 -12.79
N ASP A 45 -9.06 -16.00 -14.06
CA ASP A 45 -7.98 -16.87 -14.49
C ASP A 45 -6.64 -16.30 -14.01
N ARG A 46 -6.15 -16.86 -12.90
CA ARG A 46 -4.90 -16.46 -12.26
C ARG A 46 -3.72 -16.46 -13.23
N LYS A 47 -3.66 -17.37 -14.21
CA LYS A 47 -2.54 -17.40 -15.18
C LYS A 47 -2.56 -16.19 -16.10
N THR A 48 -3.74 -15.79 -16.54
CA THR A 48 -3.92 -14.60 -17.38
C THR A 48 -3.58 -13.32 -16.59
N VAL A 49 -4.02 -13.23 -15.34
CA VAL A 49 -3.67 -12.12 -14.43
C VAL A 49 -2.15 -12.06 -14.19
N ASP A 50 -1.51 -13.18 -13.88
CA ASP A 50 -0.06 -13.27 -13.66
C ASP A 50 0.73 -12.91 -14.92
N HIS A 51 0.23 -13.24 -16.11
CA HIS A 51 0.85 -12.86 -17.37
C HIS A 51 0.95 -11.33 -17.53
N PHE A 52 -0.15 -10.61 -17.31
CA PHE A 52 -0.15 -9.14 -17.40
C PHE A 52 0.69 -8.50 -16.31
N PHE A 53 0.66 -9.05 -15.09
CA PHE A 53 1.54 -8.61 -14.02
C PHE A 53 3.03 -8.71 -14.43
N GLU A 54 3.48 -9.89 -14.86
CA GLU A 54 4.88 -10.11 -15.24
C GLU A 54 5.29 -9.36 -16.51
N ALA A 55 4.33 -9.03 -17.39
CA ALA A 55 4.58 -8.16 -18.54
C ALA A 55 4.81 -6.71 -18.11
N GLY A 56 3.92 -6.14 -17.29
CA GLY A 56 4.07 -4.80 -16.75
C GLY A 56 5.32 -4.64 -15.87
N PHE A 57 5.58 -5.62 -15.00
CA PHE A 57 6.69 -5.57 -14.06
C PHE A 57 8.06 -5.63 -14.75
N ARG A 58 8.17 -6.29 -15.92
CA ARG A 58 9.41 -6.27 -16.71
C ARG A 58 9.69 -4.93 -17.37
N ILE A 59 8.66 -4.13 -17.63
CA ILE A 59 8.80 -2.81 -18.25
C ILE A 59 9.28 -1.82 -17.20
N ASP A 60 8.60 -1.79 -16.05
CA ASP A 60 8.95 -0.93 -14.93
C ASP A 60 8.69 -1.66 -13.60
N PRO A 61 9.74 -2.24 -12.98
CA PRO A 61 9.63 -2.91 -11.69
C PRO A 61 9.26 -1.96 -10.53
N THR A 62 9.41 -0.65 -10.72
CA THR A 62 9.16 0.39 -9.71
C THR A 62 7.76 0.99 -9.79
N TYR A 63 6.98 0.63 -10.81
CA TYR A 63 5.60 1.10 -11.00
C TYR A 63 4.66 0.49 -9.94
N TYR A 64 4.59 1.14 -8.78
CA TYR A 64 3.97 0.57 -7.58
C TYR A 64 2.50 0.22 -7.75
N GLN A 65 1.74 0.96 -8.57
CA GLN A 65 0.31 0.71 -8.79
C GLN A 65 0.06 -0.70 -9.36
N LEU A 66 0.99 -1.24 -10.16
CA LEU A 66 0.89 -2.59 -10.68
C LEU A 66 1.00 -3.63 -9.58
N THR A 67 2.04 -3.53 -8.73
CA THR A 67 2.24 -4.44 -7.60
C THR A 67 1.12 -4.30 -6.56
N GLU A 68 0.68 -3.08 -6.27
CA GLU A 68 -0.46 -2.80 -5.39
C GLU A 68 -1.74 -3.46 -5.91
N THR A 69 -2.09 -3.26 -7.18
CA THR A 69 -3.29 -3.84 -7.78
C THR A 69 -3.23 -5.37 -7.72
N ARG A 70 -2.07 -5.98 -8.00
CA ARG A 70 -1.92 -7.44 -7.90
C ARG A 70 -2.11 -7.92 -6.46
N ALA A 71 -1.50 -7.23 -5.49
CA ALA A 71 -1.64 -7.55 -4.07
C ALA A 71 -3.09 -7.43 -3.59
N PHE A 72 -3.83 -6.42 -4.07
CA PHE A 72 -5.26 -6.27 -3.79
C PHE A 72 -6.05 -7.54 -4.16
N TYR A 73 -5.91 -8.05 -5.38
CA TYR A 73 -6.60 -9.27 -5.83
C TYR A 73 -6.07 -10.57 -5.21
N LEU A 74 -4.99 -10.52 -4.43
CA LEU A 74 -4.49 -11.65 -3.63
C LEU A 74 -5.02 -11.64 -2.19
N GLN A 75 -5.85 -10.67 -1.81
CA GLN A 75 -6.50 -10.69 -0.50
C GLN A 75 -7.56 -11.80 -0.41
N PRO A 76 -7.82 -12.38 0.78
CA PRO A 76 -8.81 -13.45 0.94
C PRO A 76 -10.23 -13.11 0.48
N LYS A 77 -10.63 -11.83 0.58
CA LYS A 77 -11.94 -11.35 0.10
C LYS A 77 -12.13 -11.49 -1.42
N TRP A 78 -11.04 -11.66 -2.16
CA TRP A 78 -10.99 -11.85 -3.61
C TRP A 78 -10.52 -13.26 -4.02
N GLY A 79 -10.58 -14.23 -3.11
CA GLY A 79 -10.21 -15.63 -3.39
C GLY A 79 -8.72 -15.94 -3.23
N GLY A 80 -7.92 -15.01 -2.72
CA GLY A 80 -6.55 -15.28 -2.31
C GLY A 80 -6.46 -16.17 -1.06
N ARG A 81 -5.31 -16.83 -0.88
CA ARG A 81 -5.07 -17.62 0.35
C ARG A 81 -4.65 -16.70 1.51
N PRO A 82 -4.93 -17.07 2.77
CA PRO A 82 -4.37 -16.35 3.92
C PRO A 82 -2.84 -16.23 3.81
N GLY A 83 -2.30 -15.02 3.96
CA GLY A 83 -0.86 -14.75 3.85
C GLY A 83 -0.34 -14.57 2.42
N GLU A 84 -1.16 -14.77 1.39
CA GLU A 84 -0.70 -14.79 0.00
C GLU A 84 -0.28 -13.40 -0.50
N PHE A 85 -1.06 -12.36 -0.20
CA PHE A 85 -0.69 -11.01 -0.64
C PHE A 85 0.55 -10.49 0.08
N GLU A 86 0.74 -10.82 1.36
CA GLU A 86 1.93 -10.42 2.12
C GLU A 86 3.20 -11.06 1.55
N GLN A 87 3.14 -12.36 1.26
CA GLN A 87 4.24 -13.08 0.63
C GLN A 87 4.53 -12.54 -0.77
N PHE A 88 3.49 -12.24 -1.54
CA PHE A 88 3.63 -11.65 -2.86
C PHE A 88 4.33 -10.29 -2.81
N ILE A 89 3.93 -9.39 -1.92
CA ILE A 89 4.56 -8.06 -1.77
C ILE A 89 6.03 -8.21 -1.40
N ALA A 90 6.34 -9.04 -0.39
CA ALA A 90 7.72 -9.27 0.03
C ALA A 90 8.57 -9.80 -1.12
N HIS A 91 8.13 -10.87 -1.78
CA HIS A 91 8.87 -11.49 -2.88
C HIS A 91 9.03 -10.54 -4.08
N THR A 92 7.99 -9.78 -4.42
CA THR A 92 8.03 -8.84 -5.55
C THR A 92 9.00 -7.70 -5.29
N CYS A 93 8.96 -7.12 -4.09
CA CYS A 93 9.89 -6.06 -3.70
C CYS A 93 11.34 -6.55 -3.65
N ASP A 94 11.58 -7.80 -3.26
CA ASP A 94 12.92 -8.41 -3.23
C ASP A 94 13.49 -8.67 -4.64
N ARG A 95 12.66 -8.63 -5.69
CA ARG A 95 13.11 -8.72 -7.09
C ARG A 95 13.64 -7.39 -7.64
N VAL A 96 13.39 -6.27 -6.96
CA VAL A 96 13.83 -4.94 -7.40
C VAL A 96 15.16 -4.61 -6.73
N GLU A 97 16.15 -4.25 -7.54
CA GLU A 97 17.51 -4.02 -7.06
C GLU A 97 17.64 -2.73 -6.23
N GLY A 98 18.56 -2.76 -5.26
CA GLY A 98 18.94 -1.58 -4.48
C GLY A 98 17.85 -1.08 -3.53
N ASP A 99 17.79 0.25 -3.40
CA ASP A 99 16.84 0.90 -2.48
C ASP A 99 15.42 0.99 -3.04
N GLU A 100 15.26 0.91 -4.37
CA GLU A 100 13.96 0.98 -5.05
C GLU A 100 13.01 -0.13 -4.60
N GLY A 101 13.49 -1.34 -4.34
CA GLY A 101 12.64 -2.42 -3.80
C GLY A 101 12.10 -2.13 -2.41
N LYS A 102 12.85 -1.39 -1.58
CA LYS A 102 12.39 -0.99 -0.25
C LYS A 102 11.39 0.16 -0.35
N ILE A 103 11.64 1.13 -1.25
CA ILE A 103 10.72 2.23 -1.53
C ILE A 103 9.39 1.68 -2.06
N LEU A 104 9.45 0.76 -3.03
CA LEU A 104 8.28 0.04 -3.55
C LEU A 104 7.48 -0.65 -2.44
N TYR A 105 8.17 -1.28 -1.47
CA TYR A 105 7.49 -1.90 -0.33
C TYR A 105 6.66 -0.89 0.47
N PHE A 106 7.21 0.31 0.73
CA PHE A 106 6.45 1.35 1.42
C PHE A 106 5.28 1.87 0.58
N GLU A 107 5.47 2.13 -0.71
CA GLU A 107 4.42 2.63 -1.60
C GLU A 107 3.26 1.64 -1.71
N VAL A 108 3.55 0.34 -1.89
CA VAL A 108 2.51 -0.71 -1.97
C VAL A 108 1.76 -0.85 -0.65
N VAL A 109 2.46 -0.89 0.49
CA VAL A 109 1.80 -0.95 1.81
C VAL A 109 0.93 0.30 2.04
N SER A 110 1.41 1.48 1.64
CA SER A 110 0.66 2.73 1.72
C SER A 110 -0.61 2.70 0.86
N GLY A 111 -0.51 2.22 -0.38
CA GLY A 111 -1.65 2.06 -1.29
C GLY A 111 -2.70 1.06 -0.78
N MET A 112 -2.28 0.02 -0.07
CA MET A 112 -3.20 -0.94 0.54
C MET A 112 -3.92 -0.44 1.81
N GLN A 113 -3.50 0.70 2.38
CA GLN A 113 -4.07 1.22 3.62
C GLN A 113 -5.60 1.44 3.57
N PRO A 114 -6.21 1.97 2.51
CA PRO A 114 -7.65 2.18 2.45
C PRO A 114 -8.46 0.89 2.52
N ASP A 115 -7.91 -0.21 2.00
CA ASP A 115 -8.54 -1.54 2.02
C ASP A 115 -8.36 -2.30 3.33
N LEU A 116 -7.21 -2.06 3.98
CA LEU A 116 -6.81 -2.74 5.21
C LEU A 116 -7.01 -1.84 6.44
N ARG A 117 -7.85 -0.80 6.35
CA ARG A 117 -8.02 0.22 7.41
C ARG A 117 -8.18 -0.41 8.79
N GLY A 118 -7.28 -0.05 9.70
CA GLY A 118 -7.29 -0.52 11.08
C GLY A 118 -6.61 -1.87 11.30
N ASP A 119 -6.45 -2.67 10.24
CA ASP A 119 -5.90 -4.02 10.28
C ASP A 119 -4.58 -4.16 9.51
N ILE A 120 -4.12 -3.13 8.81
CA ILE A 120 -2.94 -3.20 7.92
C ILE A 120 -1.68 -3.76 8.59
N LEU A 121 -1.38 -3.41 9.85
CA LEU A 121 -0.25 -4.00 10.59
C LEU A 121 -0.65 -5.17 11.52
N ARG A 122 -1.92 -5.59 11.48
CA ARG A 122 -2.34 -6.91 11.98
C ARG A 122 -2.20 -8.01 10.93
N THR A 123 -1.86 -7.63 9.69
CA THR A 123 -1.45 -8.56 8.64
C THR A 123 -0.02 -9.05 8.87
N GLY A 124 0.47 -9.94 8.00
CA GLY A 124 1.88 -10.34 7.98
C GLY A 124 2.85 -9.30 7.42
N LEU A 125 2.43 -8.07 7.12
CA LEU A 125 3.28 -7.02 6.57
C LEU A 125 4.33 -6.53 7.58
N SER A 126 5.54 -6.29 7.10
CA SER A 126 6.69 -5.93 7.94
C SER A 126 6.75 -4.42 8.17
N TRP A 127 6.42 -3.99 9.40
CA TRP A 127 6.60 -2.60 9.82
C TRP A 127 8.03 -2.08 9.64
N GLN A 128 9.03 -2.93 9.89
CA GLN A 128 10.43 -2.55 9.73
C GLN A 128 10.75 -2.20 8.27
N ARG A 129 10.29 -3.02 7.31
CA ARG A 129 10.47 -2.75 5.88
C ARG A 129 9.70 -1.50 5.44
N THR A 130 8.50 -1.27 5.98
CA THR A 130 7.73 -0.04 5.73
C THR A 130 8.49 1.21 6.18
N LYS A 131 9.13 1.18 7.35
CA LYS A 131 9.97 2.30 7.83
C LYS A 131 11.19 2.54 6.95
N GLU A 132 11.90 1.48 6.58
CA GLU A 132 13.07 1.56 5.71
C GLU A 132 12.70 2.16 4.34
N GLY A 133 11.61 1.69 3.73
CA GLY A 133 11.11 2.23 2.47
C GLY A 133 10.74 3.71 2.55
N TYR A 134 10.04 4.14 3.61
CA TYR A 134 9.70 5.55 3.79
C TYR A 134 10.94 6.44 3.97
N ALA A 135 11.91 5.99 4.76
CA ALA A 135 13.14 6.74 5.01
C ALA A 135 13.91 6.96 3.70
N LEU A 136 14.03 5.92 2.88
CA LEU A 136 14.68 5.99 1.56
C LEU A 136 13.89 6.86 0.59
N LEU A 137 12.56 6.73 0.53
CA LEU A 137 11.72 7.60 -0.29
C LEU A 137 11.94 9.08 0.06
N LYS A 138 11.97 9.40 1.36
CA LYS A 138 12.23 10.76 1.85
C LYS A 138 13.63 11.26 1.49
N GLU A 139 14.64 10.40 1.53
CA GLU A 139 16.02 10.74 1.19
C GLU A 139 16.21 10.96 -0.33
N HIS A 140 15.72 10.04 -1.15
CA HIS A 140 15.95 10.04 -2.60
C HIS A 140 15.05 11.03 -3.34
N TYR A 141 13.78 11.12 -2.94
CA TYR A 141 12.73 11.81 -3.71
C TYR A 141 12.00 12.91 -2.92
N GLY A 142 12.18 12.96 -1.60
CA GLY A 142 11.37 13.78 -0.71
C GLY A 142 9.97 13.20 -0.49
N THR A 143 9.22 13.78 0.43
CA THR A 143 7.84 13.34 0.74
C THR A 143 6.86 14.49 0.69
N ASP A 144 5.72 14.25 0.04
CA ASP A 144 4.59 15.17 0.02
C ASP A 144 3.74 15.07 1.31
N ARG A 145 2.68 15.89 1.39
CA ARG A 145 1.75 15.88 2.53
C ARG A 145 1.08 14.50 2.70
N PHE A 146 0.70 13.85 1.61
CA PHE A 146 0.00 12.56 1.65
C PHE A 146 0.91 11.49 2.27
N ARG A 147 2.14 11.34 1.78
CA ARG A 147 3.12 10.35 2.25
C ARG A 147 3.53 10.57 3.70
N ARG A 148 3.72 11.82 4.12
CA ARG A 148 3.99 12.14 5.55
C ARG A 148 2.82 11.74 6.44
N ASN A 149 1.59 12.06 6.03
CA ASN A 149 0.38 11.67 6.77
C ASN A 149 0.20 10.15 6.80
N MET A 150 0.43 9.47 5.67
CA MET A 150 0.32 8.02 5.56
C MET A 150 1.34 7.32 6.46
N PHE A 151 2.59 7.78 6.49
CA PHE A 151 3.60 7.24 7.39
C PHE A 151 3.22 7.44 8.87
N PHE A 152 2.69 8.63 9.23
CA PHE A 152 2.15 8.86 10.57
C PHE A 152 0.99 7.91 10.88
N TYR A 153 0.04 7.72 9.97
CA TYR A 153 -1.05 6.77 10.12
C TYR A 153 -0.53 5.36 10.38
N LEU A 154 0.35 4.83 9.51
CA LEU A 154 0.91 3.49 9.63
C LEU A 154 1.70 3.30 10.93
N SER A 155 2.48 4.29 11.34
CA SER A 155 3.25 4.24 12.60
C SER A 155 2.39 4.05 13.84
N SER A 156 1.14 4.53 13.82
CA SER A 156 0.20 4.36 14.93
C SER A 156 -0.23 2.91 15.14
N TYR A 157 -0.18 2.09 14.10
CA TYR A 157 -0.50 0.66 14.17
C TYR A 157 0.72 -0.21 14.47
N GLY A 158 1.94 0.33 14.31
CA GLY A 158 3.20 -0.39 14.50
C GLY A 158 3.64 -0.53 15.95
N ASN A 159 2.88 0.03 16.91
CA ASN A 159 3.26 0.17 18.33
C ASN A 159 4.67 0.79 18.54
N ASP A 160 5.14 1.57 17.58
CA ASP A 160 6.45 2.20 17.55
C ASP A 160 6.29 3.67 17.98
N VAL A 161 6.16 3.88 19.29
CA VAL A 161 5.91 5.22 19.86
C VAL A 161 6.98 6.24 19.45
N PRO A 162 8.29 5.92 19.42
CA PRO A 162 9.31 6.85 18.92
C PRO A 162 9.04 7.28 17.46
N THR A 163 8.79 6.33 16.56
CA THR A 163 8.53 6.64 15.15
C THR A 163 7.23 7.42 14.98
N MET A 164 6.16 7.02 15.68
CA MET A 164 4.88 7.73 15.65
C MET A 164 4.99 9.17 16.17
N THR A 165 5.81 9.37 17.19
CA THR A 165 6.12 10.70 17.72
C THR A 165 6.83 11.56 16.68
N ALA A 166 7.89 11.04 16.07
CA ALA A 166 8.65 11.76 15.04
C ALA A 166 7.79 12.05 13.80
N ALA A 167 6.97 11.09 13.35
CA ALA A 167 6.07 11.27 12.22
C ALA A 167 4.97 12.32 12.51
N SER A 168 4.42 12.32 13.73
CA SER A 168 3.47 13.36 14.17
C SER A 168 4.10 14.76 14.14
N ASP A 169 5.36 14.89 14.53
CA ASP A 169 6.08 16.18 14.49
C ASP A 169 6.37 16.61 13.04
N ASP A 170 6.77 15.69 12.17
CA ASP A 170 7.04 15.92 10.74
C ASP A 170 5.78 16.34 9.95
N VAL A 171 4.60 15.85 10.35
CA VAL A 171 3.31 16.24 9.75
C VAL A 171 2.81 17.58 10.29
N GLY A 172 3.13 17.94 11.54
CA GLY A 172 2.57 19.14 12.17
C GLY A 172 1.03 19.09 12.21
N ASP A 173 0.39 20.14 11.68
CA ASP A 173 -1.09 20.27 11.58
C ASP A 173 -1.63 20.04 10.16
N GLU A 174 -0.79 19.52 9.24
CA GLU A 174 -1.12 19.34 7.83
C GLU A 174 -2.01 18.11 7.60
N TRP A 175 -3.25 18.16 8.09
CA TRP A 175 -4.23 17.09 7.90
C TRP A 175 -4.44 16.75 6.42
N ASP A 176 -4.36 15.46 6.10
CA ASP A 176 -4.73 14.94 4.79
C ASP A 176 -6.05 14.13 4.85
N HIS A 177 -7.04 14.57 4.08
CA HIS A 177 -8.37 13.97 4.07
C HIS A 177 -8.41 12.56 3.46
N GLU A 178 -7.47 12.18 2.59
CA GLU A 178 -7.47 10.86 1.96
C GLU A 178 -6.97 9.79 2.93
N VAL A 179 -5.96 10.14 3.73
CA VAL A 179 -5.38 9.26 4.74
C VAL A 179 -6.35 9.07 5.91
N TRP A 180 -6.76 10.19 6.52
CA TRP A 180 -7.46 10.20 7.80
C TRP A 180 -8.98 10.11 7.67
N ILE A 181 -9.54 10.47 6.50
CA ILE A 181 -10.97 10.63 6.21
C ILE A 181 -11.65 11.72 7.04
N ARG A 182 -11.55 11.63 8.36
CA ARG A 182 -12.10 12.59 9.32
C ARG A 182 -10.98 13.33 10.02
N ARG A 183 -11.10 14.65 10.07
CA ARG A 183 -10.19 15.51 10.84
C ARG A 183 -10.15 15.13 12.32
N ASP A 184 -11.30 14.78 12.90
CA ASP A 184 -11.38 14.32 14.30
C ASP A 184 -10.45 13.14 14.59
N THR A 185 -10.27 12.23 13.62
CA THR A 185 -9.37 11.06 13.78
C THR A 185 -7.91 11.48 13.80
N PHE A 186 -7.52 12.43 12.94
CA PHE A 186 -6.19 13.03 12.96
C PHE A 186 -5.92 13.74 14.28
N ASP A 187 -6.83 14.62 14.71
CA ASP A 187 -6.71 15.38 15.96
C ASP A 187 -6.64 14.46 17.19
N MET A 188 -7.43 13.37 17.20
CA MET A 188 -7.39 12.34 18.24
C MET A 188 -5.99 11.70 18.32
N MET A 189 -5.40 11.34 17.18
CA MET A 189 -4.06 10.73 17.16
C MET A 189 -2.97 11.71 17.58
N LYS A 190 -3.04 12.98 17.13
CA LYS A 190 -2.14 14.06 17.60
C LYS A 190 -2.22 14.23 19.11
N LYS A 191 -3.43 14.24 19.67
CA LYS A 191 -3.66 14.34 21.12
C LYS A 191 -3.10 13.12 21.87
N ALA A 192 -3.27 11.92 21.33
CA ALA A 192 -2.70 10.70 21.91
C ALA A 192 -1.16 10.78 21.97
N VAL A 193 -0.51 11.22 20.89
CA VAL A 193 0.95 11.43 20.86
C VAL A 193 1.39 12.47 21.90
N ALA A 194 0.68 13.59 22.04
CA ALA A 194 0.99 14.61 23.04
C ALA A 194 0.92 14.05 24.48
N MET A 195 -0.12 13.29 24.81
CA MET A 195 -0.22 12.63 26.12
C MET A 195 0.92 11.63 26.37
N MET A 196 1.36 10.89 25.34
CA MET A 196 2.48 9.96 25.46
C MET A 196 3.80 10.70 25.75
N LYS A 197 4.04 11.83 25.08
CA LYS A 197 5.20 12.70 25.34
C LYS A 197 5.22 13.22 26.78
N GLU A 198 4.08 13.72 27.27
CA GLU A 198 3.93 14.21 28.65
C GLU A 198 4.09 13.10 29.69
N SER A 199 3.63 11.88 29.39
CA SER A 199 3.86 10.71 30.24
C SER A 199 5.34 10.38 30.35
N LYS A 200 6.06 10.26 29.22
CA LYS A 200 7.51 10.00 29.18
C LYS A 200 8.30 11.08 29.93
N ALA A 201 7.92 12.35 29.79
CA ALA A 201 8.56 13.46 30.50
C ALA A 201 8.37 13.39 32.03
N ARG A 202 7.24 12.86 32.51
CA ARG A 202 6.95 12.71 33.94
C ARG A 202 7.59 11.47 34.57
N THR A 203 7.70 10.36 33.83
CA THR A 203 8.18 9.08 34.38
C THR A 203 9.67 8.82 34.13
N GLY A 204 10.32 9.54 33.20
CA GLY A 204 11.73 9.33 32.86
C GLY A 204 12.04 7.96 32.23
N GLN A 205 11.01 7.17 31.89
CA GLN A 205 11.13 5.81 31.34
C GLN A 205 10.58 5.74 29.92
N GLU A 206 11.27 5.04 29.03
CA GLU A 206 10.78 4.76 27.67
C GLU A 206 9.49 3.93 27.72
N PRO A 207 8.53 4.17 26.81
CA PRO A 207 7.30 3.37 26.77
C PRO A 207 7.67 1.92 26.44
N GLY A 208 7.58 1.06 27.46
CA GLY A 208 7.79 -0.38 27.32
C GLY A 208 6.81 -0.95 26.31
N GLY A 209 7.35 -1.69 25.33
CA GLY A 209 6.54 -2.44 24.38
C GLY A 209 5.57 -3.35 25.12
N PHE A 210 4.31 -3.33 24.69
CA PHE A 210 3.35 -4.35 25.08
C PHE A 210 3.80 -5.69 24.47
N SER A 211 4.63 -6.44 25.19
CA SER A 211 4.77 -7.87 24.96
C SER A 211 3.45 -8.55 25.29
N ARG A 212 2.85 -9.20 24.30
CA ARG A 212 1.74 -10.13 24.53
C ARG A 212 2.30 -11.44 25.05
N ASN A 213 1.74 -11.91 26.18
CA ASN A 213 1.68 -13.33 26.52
C ASN A 213 0.73 -14.05 25.57
#